data_AF-A0A0D8BMY2-F1
#
_entry.id   AF-A0A0D8BMY2-F1
#
_cell.length_a   1.000
_cell.length_b   1.000
_cell.length_c   1.000
_cell.angle_alpha   90.00
_cell.angle_beta   90.00
_cell.angle_gamma   90.00
#
_symmetry.space_group_name_H-M   'P 1'
#
loop_
_entity.id
_entity.type
_entity.pdbx_description
1 polymer ?
#
loop_
_entity_poly.entity_id
_entity_poly.type
_entity_poly.pdbx_seq_one_letter_code
_entity_poly.pdbx_strand_id
1 'polypeptide(L)'
;MLPGTLYFALESRIWTGGIAFYDPAAPGEVAGRAYLLTAGQFADVAAQEMHRAPDVDLDLAAVLRTGRARVGPGRYETLVLVGHRAGVPVLTFTAPWSLADVRPTVPSAGYLAMLAAGLREAHGWPPGRIAGYLATRPGAVGAWQPADIERLVAE
;
A
#
# COMPACT_ATOMS: atom_id res chain seq x y z
N MET A 1 -7.81 1.57 9.97
CA MET A 1 -8.27 0.60 8.96
C MET A 1 -8.93 1.35 7.81
N LEU A 2 -8.72 0.85 6.59
CA LEU A 2 -9.36 1.31 5.35
C LEU A 2 -10.10 0.11 4.72
N PRO A 3 -11.29 0.29 4.12
CA PRO A 3 -11.97 -0.79 3.40
C PRO A 3 -11.18 -1.16 2.15
N GLY A 4 -10.95 -2.44 1.90
CA GLY A 4 -10.18 -2.88 0.73
C GLY A 4 -9.28 -4.08 1.02
N THR A 5 -8.50 -4.47 0.02
CA THR A 5 -7.48 -5.52 0.16
C THR A 5 -6.10 -5.02 -0.23
N LEU A 6 -5.12 -5.29 0.64
CA LEU A 6 -3.70 -5.22 0.32
C LEU A 6 -3.30 -6.53 -0.36
N TYR A 7 -2.61 -6.45 -1.50
CA TYR A 7 -2.10 -7.62 -2.21
C TYR A 7 -0.68 -7.40 -2.72
N PHE A 8 0.06 -8.48 -2.93
CA PHE A 8 1.40 -8.46 -3.49
C PHE A 8 1.40 -8.93 -4.93
N ALA A 9 1.96 -8.13 -5.83
CA ALA A 9 2.07 -8.45 -7.25
C ALA A 9 3.34 -7.86 -7.86
N LEU A 10 3.58 -8.21 -9.13
CA LEU A 10 4.78 -7.84 -9.88
C LEU A 10 6.06 -8.27 -9.15
N GLU A 11 7.20 -7.69 -9.52
CA GLU A 11 8.48 -7.97 -8.88
C GLU A 11 9.27 -6.68 -8.68
N SER A 12 9.81 -6.51 -7.48
CA SER A 12 10.75 -5.44 -7.14
C SER A 12 12.18 -5.87 -7.40
N ARG A 13 12.98 -4.96 -7.97
CA ARG A 13 14.44 -5.13 -8.05
C ARG A 13 15.14 -4.87 -6.72
N ILE A 14 14.53 -4.10 -5.82
CA ILE A 14 15.09 -3.74 -4.51
C ILE A 14 14.73 -4.83 -3.50
N TRP A 15 13.46 -5.22 -3.49
CA TRP A 15 12.94 -6.18 -2.53
C TRP A 15 12.99 -7.62 -2.99
N THR A 16 13.36 -7.89 -4.26
CA THR A 16 13.48 -9.25 -4.83
C THR A 16 12.25 -10.14 -4.56
N GLY A 17 11.06 -9.55 -4.73
CA GLY A 17 9.77 -10.20 -4.54
C GLY A 17 8.59 -9.29 -4.89
N GLY A 18 7.36 -9.79 -4.66
CA GLY A 18 6.13 -9.05 -4.87
C GLY A 18 6.02 -7.78 -4.03
N ILE A 19 5.45 -6.72 -4.61
CA ILE A 19 5.26 -5.42 -3.96
C ILE A 19 3.79 -5.14 -3.66
N ALA A 20 3.57 -4.33 -2.62
CA ALA A 20 2.26 -4.01 -2.09
C ALA A 20 1.46 -3.09 -3.03
N PHE A 21 0.27 -3.53 -3.40
CA PHE A 21 -0.77 -2.73 -4.02
C PHE A 21 -2.05 -2.81 -3.18
N TYR A 22 -2.97 -1.89 -3.46
CA TYR A 22 -4.20 -1.73 -2.71
C TYR A 22 -5.39 -1.70 -3.67
N ASP A 23 -6.34 -2.60 -3.45
CA ASP A 23 -7.61 -2.61 -4.15
C ASP A 23 -8.72 -2.10 -3.21
N PRO A 24 -9.23 -0.86 -3.42
CA PRO A 24 -10.30 -0.30 -2.58
C PRO A 24 -11.67 -0.95 -2.84
N ALA A 25 -11.85 -1.67 -3.96
CA ALA A 25 -13.10 -2.32 -4.32
C ALA A 25 -13.18 -3.78 -3.83
N ALA A 26 -12.03 -4.39 -3.54
CA ALA A 26 -11.98 -5.73 -2.97
C ALA A 26 -12.50 -5.74 -1.51
N PRO A 27 -13.20 -6.80 -1.07
CA PRO A 27 -13.69 -6.89 0.30
C PRO A 27 -12.54 -7.01 1.30
N GLY A 28 -12.74 -6.53 2.52
CA GLY A 28 -11.78 -6.67 3.62
C GLY A 28 -11.35 -5.34 4.20
N GLU A 29 -10.27 -5.38 4.99
CA GLU A 29 -9.67 -4.20 5.58
C GLU A 29 -8.15 -4.18 5.41
N VAL A 30 -7.62 -2.97 5.27
CA VAL A 30 -6.20 -2.67 5.21
C VAL A 30 -5.79 -1.80 6.39
N ALA A 31 -4.79 -2.28 7.11
CA ALA A 31 -4.08 -1.48 8.10
C ALA A 31 -3.17 -0.48 7.38
N GLY A 32 -3.25 0.79 7.77
CA GLY A 32 -2.53 1.87 7.12
C GLY A 32 -2.24 2.99 8.10
N ARG A 33 -1.17 3.72 7.82
CA ARG A 33 -0.75 4.93 8.53
C ARG A 33 -0.99 6.13 7.64
N ALA A 34 -1.67 7.15 8.16
CA ALA A 34 -1.85 8.41 7.46
C ALA A 34 -0.76 9.40 7.91
N TYR A 35 -0.21 10.14 6.95
CA TYR A 35 0.70 11.25 7.19
C TYR A 35 -0.01 12.55 6.81
N LEU A 36 0.07 13.58 7.66
CA LEU A 36 -0.47 14.89 7.34
C LEU A 36 0.58 15.67 6.56
N LEU A 37 0.30 15.91 5.28
CA LEU A 37 1.19 16.55 4.32
C LEU A 37 0.51 17.77 3.70
N THR A 38 1.32 18.73 3.24
CA THR A 38 0.84 19.75 2.31
C THR A 38 0.59 19.12 0.92
N ALA A 39 -0.15 19.82 0.06
CA ALA A 39 -0.38 19.36 -1.31
C ALA A 39 0.95 19.18 -2.09
N GLY A 40 1.90 20.09 -1.92
CA GLY A 40 3.24 19.99 -2.54
C GLY A 40 4.03 18.77 -2.04
N GLN A 41 4.05 18.54 -0.72
CA GLN A 41 4.70 17.33 -0.16
C GLN A 41 4.06 16.03 -0.66
N PHE A 42 2.73 16.01 -0.81
CA PHE A 42 2.05 14.86 -1.41
C PHE A 42 2.42 14.67 -2.88
N ALA A 43 2.54 15.77 -3.66
CA ALA A 43 3.00 15.72 -5.04
C ALA A 43 4.43 15.19 -5.15
N ASP A 44 5.34 15.59 -4.26
CA ASP A 44 6.72 15.09 -4.21
C ASP A 44 6.77 13.57 -3.97
N VAL A 45 6.00 13.09 -2.99
CA VAL A 45 5.89 11.65 -2.68
C VAL A 45 5.31 10.88 -3.89
N ALA A 46 4.26 11.41 -4.51
CA ALA A 46 3.66 10.80 -5.70
C ALA A 46 4.65 10.76 -6.87
N ALA A 47 5.43 11.84 -7.09
CA ALA A 47 6.45 11.88 -8.12
C ALA A 47 7.54 10.82 -7.90
N GLN A 48 8.01 10.65 -6.67
CA GLN A 48 8.99 9.61 -6.32
C GLN A 48 8.47 8.20 -6.67
N GLU A 49 7.23 7.89 -6.28
CA GLU A 49 6.60 6.59 -6.51
C GLU A 49 6.29 6.32 -8.00
N MET A 50 6.06 7.40 -8.76
CA MET A 50 5.84 7.35 -10.21
C MET A 50 7.16 7.44 -11.01
N HIS A 51 8.32 7.48 -10.34
CA HIS A 51 9.64 7.64 -10.94
C HIS A 51 9.77 8.91 -11.81
N ARG A 52 9.25 10.03 -11.31
CA ARG A 52 9.30 11.37 -11.93
C ARG A 52 10.11 12.33 -11.06
N ALA A 53 10.54 13.45 -11.64
CA ALA A 53 11.11 14.55 -10.88
C ALA A 53 10.01 15.26 -10.05
N PRO A 54 10.29 15.69 -8.81
CA PRO A 54 9.31 16.35 -7.91
C PRO A 54 9.03 17.83 -8.26
N ASP A 55 9.11 18.22 -9.54
CA ASP A 55 9.00 19.63 -9.99
C ASP A 55 7.62 19.95 -10.60
N VAL A 56 6.61 19.14 -10.34
CA VAL A 56 5.29 19.32 -10.96
C VAL A 56 4.21 19.18 -9.91
N ASP A 57 3.41 20.25 -9.77
CA ASP A 57 2.19 20.21 -8.97
C ASP A 57 1.25 19.13 -9.50
N LEU A 58 0.72 18.32 -8.57
CA LEU A 58 -0.22 17.27 -8.89
C LEU A 58 -1.65 17.80 -8.83
N ASP A 59 -2.38 17.76 -9.95
CA ASP A 59 -3.80 18.14 -9.96
C ASP A 59 -4.65 17.12 -9.18
N LEU A 60 -5.12 17.54 -7.99
CA LEU A 60 -5.98 16.75 -7.12
C LEU A 60 -7.48 16.94 -7.39
N ALA A 61 -7.88 17.89 -8.26
CA ALA A 61 -9.28 18.24 -8.45
C ALA A 61 -10.12 17.05 -8.91
N ALA A 62 -9.59 16.23 -9.82
CA ALA A 62 -10.27 15.04 -10.30
C ALA A 62 -10.52 14.03 -9.18
N VAL A 63 -9.48 13.64 -8.42
CA VAL A 63 -9.62 12.61 -7.36
C VAL A 63 -10.49 13.11 -6.21
N LEU A 64 -10.44 14.40 -5.87
CA LEU A 64 -11.30 14.96 -4.82
C LEU A 64 -12.77 15.00 -5.23
N ARG A 65 -13.06 15.13 -6.53
CA ARG A 65 -14.43 15.14 -7.06
C ARG A 65 -15.00 13.73 -7.28
N THR A 66 -14.21 12.81 -7.82
CA THR A 66 -14.69 11.49 -8.29
C THR A 66 -14.27 10.34 -7.38
N GLY A 67 -13.38 10.59 -6.42
CA GLY A 67 -12.80 9.59 -5.53
C GLY A 67 -11.66 8.77 -6.13
N ARG A 68 -11.41 8.86 -7.45
CA ARG A 68 -10.35 8.13 -8.14
C ARG A 68 -9.89 8.88 -9.40
N ALA A 69 -8.58 9.00 -9.61
CA ALA A 69 -8.01 9.58 -10.82
C ALA A 69 -6.73 8.86 -11.25
N ARG A 70 -6.62 8.51 -12.52
CA ARG A 70 -5.38 7.99 -13.12
C ARG A 70 -4.56 9.17 -13.67
N VAL A 71 -3.31 9.28 -13.23
CA VAL A 71 -2.39 10.40 -13.52
C VAL A 71 -1.15 9.99 -14.33
N GLY A 72 -1.18 8.76 -14.89
CA GLY A 72 -0.15 8.28 -15.81
C GLY A 72 -0.22 6.79 -16.17
N PRO A 73 0.78 6.27 -16.93
CA PRO A 73 0.75 4.91 -17.47
C PRO A 73 1.42 3.83 -16.60
N GLY A 74 2.33 4.19 -15.69
CA GLY A 74 3.02 3.31 -14.74
C GLY A 74 2.19 2.66 -13.62
N ARG A 75 2.90 2.06 -12.66
CA ARG A 75 2.36 1.12 -11.66
C ARG A 75 1.63 1.79 -10.49
N TYR A 76 2.06 2.96 -10.04
CA TYR A 76 1.45 3.70 -8.92
C TYR A 76 0.79 5.00 -9.39
N GLU A 77 0.14 4.94 -10.55
CA GLU A 77 -0.39 6.11 -11.25
C GLU A 77 -1.86 6.40 -10.96
N THR A 78 -2.44 5.78 -9.94
CA THR A 78 -3.87 5.97 -9.63
C THR A 78 -4.04 6.50 -8.23
N LEU A 79 -4.49 7.75 -8.14
CA LEU A 79 -4.90 8.38 -6.89
C LEU A 79 -6.27 7.85 -6.47
N VAL A 80 -6.43 7.60 -5.18
CA VAL A 80 -7.70 7.16 -4.57
C VAL A 80 -7.95 7.98 -3.31
N LEU A 81 -9.14 8.56 -3.21
CA LEU A 81 -9.66 9.16 -1.98
C LEU A 81 -10.25 8.05 -1.11
N VAL A 82 -9.56 7.73 -0.01
CA VAL A 82 -9.96 6.64 0.90
C VAL A 82 -10.78 7.14 2.10
N GLY A 83 -11.11 8.43 2.12
CA GLY A 83 -11.99 9.05 3.10
C GLY A 83 -11.51 10.42 3.55
N HIS A 84 -12.04 10.86 4.68
CA HIS A 84 -11.67 12.12 5.33
C HIS A 84 -11.33 11.89 6.80
N ARG A 85 -10.36 12.64 7.32
CA ARG A 85 -9.98 12.64 8.73
C ARG A 85 -9.85 14.08 9.22
N ALA A 86 -10.64 14.44 10.24
CA ALA A 86 -10.70 15.80 10.77
C ALA A 86 -10.89 16.89 9.69
N GLY A 87 -11.73 16.61 8.67
CA GLY A 87 -11.97 17.52 7.55
C GLY A 87 -10.90 17.51 6.45
N VAL A 88 -9.79 16.77 6.63
CA VAL A 88 -8.71 16.65 5.64
C VAL A 88 -8.93 15.40 4.76
N PRO A 89 -8.84 15.48 3.43
CA PRO A 89 -8.93 14.32 2.55
C PRO A 89 -7.73 13.38 2.78
N VAL A 90 -8.00 12.08 2.83
CA VAL A 90 -6.96 11.04 2.90
C VAL A 90 -6.83 10.41 1.51
N LEU A 91 -5.68 10.64 0.89
CA LEU A 91 -5.34 10.13 -0.43
C LEU A 91 -4.29 9.02 -0.34
N THR A 92 -4.32 8.11 -1.30
CA THR A 92 -3.26 7.14 -1.55
C THR A 92 -3.05 6.99 -3.06
N PHE A 93 -1.95 6.37 -3.46
CA PHE A 93 -1.66 5.99 -4.84
C PHE A 93 -1.51 4.48 -4.94
N THR A 94 -2.07 3.91 -6.00
CA THR A 94 -2.03 2.47 -6.24
C THR A 94 -2.09 2.15 -7.73
N ALA A 95 -2.21 0.86 -8.04
CA ALA A 95 -2.32 0.38 -9.39
C ALA A 95 -3.63 0.79 -10.08
N PRO A 96 -3.59 1.01 -11.42
CA PRO A 96 -4.80 1.24 -12.19
C PRO A 96 -5.68 -0.02 -12.31
N TRP A 97 -5.11 -1.21 -12.10
CA TRP A 97 -5.77 -2.51 -12.13
C TRP A 97 -6.26 -2.96 -10.75
N SER A 98 -7.23 -3.87 -10.73
CA SER A 98 -7.75 -4.53 -9.53
C SER A 98 -6.92 -5.77 -9.17
N LEU A 99 -7.18 -6.32 -7.98
CA LEU A 99 -6.63 -7.61 -7.57
C LEU A 99 -6.99 -8.75 -8.55
N ALA A 100 -8.18 -8.70 -9.16
CA ALA A 100 -8.65 -9.74 -10.07
C ALA A 100 -7.90 -9.75 -11.42
N ASP A 101 -7.27 -8.63 -11.78
CA ASP A 101 -6.61 -8.45 -13.08
C ASP A 101 -5.15 -8.93 -13.09
N VAL A 102 -4.60 -9.35 -11.95
CA VAL A 102 -3.18 -9.63 -11.80
C VAL A 102 -2.93 -10.92 -11.03
N ARG A 103 -1.85 -11.62 -11.40
CA ARG A 103 -1.38 -12.77 -10.65
C ARG A 103 -0.60 -12.30 -9.42
N PRO A 104 -0.96 -12.75 -8.20
CA PRO A 104 -0.19 -12.42 -7.02
C PRO A 104 1.24 -12.97 -7.08
N THR A 105 2.19 -12.22 -6.54
CA THR A 105 3.61 -12.60 -6.44
C THR A 105 4.02 -12.66 -4.98
N VAL A 106 4.82 -13.67 -4.62
CA VAL A 106 5.31 -13.85 -3.25
C VAL A 106 6.21 -12.68 -2.84
N PRO A 107 5.93 -11.96 -1.75
CA PRO A 107 6.83 -10.94 -1.22
C PRO A 107 8.05 -11.60 -0.56
N SER A 108 9.17 -10.88 -0.51
CA SER A 108 10.37 -11.36 0.16
C SER A 108 10.29 -11.19 1.68
N ALA A 109 11.14 -11.93 2.40
CA ALA A 109 11.28 -11.82 3.86
C ALA A 109 11.59 -10.38 4.29
N GLY A 110 12.57 -9.74 3.65
CA GLY A 110 12.97 -8.38 3.99
C GLY A 110 11.86 -7.35 3.79
N TYR A 111 11.02 -7.53 2.77
CA TYR A 111 9.88 -6.64 2.56
C TYR A 111 8.78 -6.84 3.60
N LEU A 112 8.49 -8.10 3.95
CA LEU A 112 7.53 -8.40 5.03
C LEU A 112 8.02 -7.88 6.39
N ALA A 113 9.32 -7.98 6.70
CA ALA A 113 9.91 -7.42 7.92
C ALA A 113 9.73 -5.90 7.99
N MET A 114 9.95 -5.19 6.88
CA MET A 114 9.72 -3.74 6.80
C MET A 114 8.25 -3.38 7.05
N LEU A 115 7.31 -4.09 6.40
CA LEU A 115 5.87 -3.88 6.63
C LEU A 115 5.46 -4.19 8.08
N ALA A 116 6.03 -5.26 8.65
CA ALA A 116 5.77 -5.64 10.03
C ALA A 116 6.23 -4.57 11.03
N ALA A 117 7.41 -3.99 10.83
CA ALA A 117 7.90 -2.88 11.64
C ALA A 117 6.95 -1.67 11.58
N GLY A 118 6.48 -1.32 10.37
CA GLY A 118 5.51 -0.24 10.19
C GLY A 118 4.16 -0.51 10.87
N LEU A 119 3.66 -1.76 10.80
CA LEU A 119 2.42 -2.16 11.50
C LEU A 119 2.57 -2.10 13.03
N ARG A 120 3.73 -2.52 13.55
CA ARG A 120 4.05 -2.41 14.98
C ARG A 120 4.07 -0.95 15.43
N GLU A 121 4.75 -0.09 14.67
CA GLU A 121 4.87 1.34 15.00
C GLU A 121 3.50 2.06 14.93
N ALA A 122 2.74 1.84 13.85
CA ALA A 122 1.50 2.57 13.60
C ALA A 122 0.31 2.10 14.45
N HIS A 123 0.30 0.83 14.86
CA HIS A 123 -0.86 0.22 15.51
C HIS A 123 -0.56 -0.46 16.85
N GLY A 124 0.71 -0.58 17.27
CA GLY A 124 1.09 -1.27 18.51
C GLY A 124 0.75 -2.75 18.51
N TRP A 125 0.59 -3.37 17.33
CA TRP A 125 0.16 -4.77 17.26
C TRP A 125 1.26 -5.73 17.72
N PRO A 126 0.91 -6.80 18.45
CA PRO A 126 1.86 -7.83 18.82
C PRO A 126 2.30 -8.65 17.57
N PRO A 127 3.49 -9.27 17.59
CA PRO A 127 4.03 -10.04 16.47
C PRO A 127 3.05 -11.04 15.84
N GLY A 128 2.39 -11.89 16.64
CA GLY A 128 1.40 -12.84 16.13
C GLY A 128 0.21 -12.20 15.39
N ARG A 129 -0.25 -11.01 15.80
CA ARG A 129 -1.32 -10.29 15.07
C ARG A 129 -0.82 -9.76 13.73
N ILE A 130 0.39 -9.21 13.69
CA ILE A 130 1.04 -8.73 12.47
C ILE A 130 1.23 -9.88 11.48
N ALA A 131 1.76 -11.00 11.97
CA ALA A 131 1.98 -12.20 11.19
C ALA A 131 0.68 -12.77 10.61
N GLY A 132 -0.36 -12.93 11.45
CA GLY A 132 -1.67 -13.38 11.01
C GLY A 132 -2.29 -12.46 9.97
N TYR A 133 -2.13 -11.13 10.11
CA TYR A 133 -2.59 -10.17 9.12
C TYR A 133 -1.85 -10.31 7.79
N LEU A 134 -0.52 -10.30 7.78
CA LEU A 134 0.30 -10.34 6.56
C LEU A 134 0.17 -11.68 5.82
N ALA A 135 0.11 -12.81 6.53
CA ALA A 135 -0.04 -14.14 5.93
C ALA A 135 -1.36 -14.33 5.16
N THR A 136 -2.38 -13.51 5.44
CA THR A 136 -3.68 -13.58 4.74
C THR A 136 -3.75 -12.71 3.49
N ARG A 137 -2.72 -11.92 3.18
CA ARG A 137 -2.74 -11.01 2.02
C ARG A 137 -2.41 -11.78 0.73
N PRO A 138 -3.16 -11.61 -0.37
CA PRO A 138 -2.87 -12.29 -1.63
C PRO A 138 -1.41 -12.09 -2.06
N GLY A 139 -0.76 -13.17 -2.48
CA GLY A 139 0.69 -13.22 -2.73
C GLY A 139 1.49 -13.77 -1.53
N ALA A 140 1.08 -13.46 -0.30
CA ALA A 140 1.63 -14.10 0.89
C ALA A 140 0.89 -15.40 1.28
N VAL A 141 -0.41 -15.48 1.01
CA VAL A 141 -1.24 -16.67 1.31
C VAL A 141 -0.60 -17.94 0.74
N GLY A 142 -0.42 -18.94 1.61
CA GLY A 142 0.13 -20.25 1.26
C GLY A 142 1.65 -20.28 1.08
N ALA A 143 2.28 -19.15 0.76
CA ALA A 143 3.73 -19.03 0.62
C ALA A 143 4.42 -18.71 1.95
N TRP A 144 3.75 -17.97 2.84
CA TRP A 144 4.27 -17.59 4.15
C TRP A 144 3.38 -18.14 5.26
N GLN A 145 3.95 -18.91 6.18
CA GLN A 145 3.24 -19.28 7.40
C GLN A 145 3.29 -18.12 8.40
N PRO A 146 2.24 -17.90 9.21
CA PRO A 146 2.28 -16.88 10.27
C PRO A 146 3.52 -17.01 11.18
N ALA A 147 3.92 -18.23 11.54
CA ALA A 147 5.12 -18.45 12.35
C ALA A 147 6.41 -17.98 11.67
N ASP A 148 6.52 -18.07 10.34
CA ASP A 148 7.67 -17.56 9.59
C ASP A 148 7.72 -16.03 9.65
N ILE A 149 6.58 -15.38 9.44
CA ILE A 149 6.47 -13.92 9.50
C ILE A 149 6.73 -13.41 10.92
N GLU A 150 6.22 -14.10 11.94
CA GLU A 150 6.40 -13.72 13.34
C GLU A 150 7.88 -13.66 13.74
N ARG A 151 8.70 -14.60 13.24
CA ARG A 151 10.15 -14.58 13.46
C ARG A 151 10.81 -13.33 12.87
N LEU A 152 10.33 -12.82 11.74
CA LEU A 152 10.82 -11.58 11.12
C LEU A 152 10.51 -10.32 11.94
N VAL A 153 9.59 -10.38 12.91
CA VAL A 153 9.20 -9.24 13.76
C VAL A 153 10.01 -9.20 15.07
N ALA A 154 10.57 -10.33 15.47
CA ALA A 154 11.32 -10.50 16.71
C ALA A 154 12.82 -10.17 16.57
N GLU A 155 13.32 -10.10 15.33
CA GLU A 155 14.64 -9.59 14.97
C GLU A 155 14.67 -8.05 14.92
#